data_AF-K1TZP2-F1
#
_entry.id   AF-K1TZP2-F1
#
_cell.length_a   1.000
_cell.length_b   1.000
_cell.length_c   1.000
_cell.angle_alpha   90.00
_cell.angle_beta   90.00
_cell.angle_gamma   90.00
#
_symmetry.space_group_name_H-M   'P 1'
#
loop_
_entity.id
_entity.type
_entity.pdbx_description
1 polymer ?
#
loop_
_entity_poly.entity_id
_entity_poly.type
_entity_poly.pdbx_seq_one_letter_code
_entity_poly.pdbx_strand_id
1 'polypeptide(L)'
;MAGVVGMTVVLASMQAYRDVLPLFEAPDSFAKGDFLVLSKQVGTLNSLGMGSTDFSSGELDELASQPFVRSIGAFTPADYRVTGSVGMGGIGFSTYLFFESVPDRFLDVNSQAWHYEPGSRDIPIVIPRNYLNLYNFGFARSQGLPQISEGIFRRVTLDIELAGNGRTEHFRGR
;
A
#
# COMPACT_ATOMS: atom_id res chain seq x y z
N MET A 1 -30.11 -35.22 34.45
CA MET A 1 -30.23 -34.91 33.01
C MET A 1 -30.03 -33.41 32.73
N ALA A 2 -30.77 -32.49 33.36
CA ALA A 2 -30.64 -31.05 33.11
C ALA A 2 -29.24 -30.45 33.38
N GLY A 3 -28.57 -30.86 34.46
CA GLY A 3 -27.22 -30.36 34.79
C GLY A 3 -26.12 -30.78 33.81
N VAL A 4 -26.25 -31.97 33.20
CA VAL A 4 -25.30 -32.45 32.19
C VAL A 4 -25.49 -31.67 30.89
N VAL A 5 -26.74 -31.42 30.49
CA VAL A 5 -27.04 -30.61 29.30
C VAL A 5 -26.54 -29.17 29.47
N GLY A 6 -26.75 -28.56 30.64
CA GLY A 6 -26.23 -27.22 30.93
C GLY A 6 -24.71 -27.15 30.89
N MET A 7 -24.02 -28.14 31.46
CA MET A 7 -22.56 -28.22 31.41
C MET A 7 -22.04 -28.35 29.97
N THR A 8 -22.69 -29.18 29.14
CA THR A 8 -22.29 -29.33 27.74
C THR A 8 -22.42 -28.03 26.95
N VAL A 9 -23.49 -27.26 27.18
CA VAL A 9 -23.67 -25.96 26.51
C VAL A 9 -22.58 -24.97 26.92
N VAL A 10 -22.27 -24.88 28.22
CA VAL A 10 -21.22 -23.97 28.71
C VAL A 10 -19.85 -24.34 28.15
N LEU A 11 -19.50 -25.63 28.16
CA LEU A 11 -18.23 -26.11 27.62
C LEU A 11 -18.14 -25.90 26.11
N ALA A 12 -19.22 -26.15 25.36
CA ALA A 12 -19.27 -25.92 23.92
C ALA A 12 -19.11 -24.43 23.59
N SER A 13 -19.76 -23.53 24.33
CA SER A 13 -19.59 -22.08 24.15
C SER A 13 -18.17 -21.63 24.47
N MET A 14 -17.55 -22.17 25.53
CA MET A 14 -16.16 -21.85 25.88
C MET A 14 -15.16 -22.38 24.83
N GLN A 15 -15.40 -23.57 24.29
CA GLN A 15 -14.62 -24.15 23.20
C GLN A 15 -14.73 -23.29 21.95
N ALA A 16 -15.95 -22.96 21.51
CA ALA A 16 -16.19 -22.10 20.35
C ALA A 16 -15.54 -20.72 20.50
N TYR A 17 -15.60 -20.12 21.70
CA TYR A 17 -14.93 -18.85 21.97
C TYR A 17 -13.40 -18.96 21.79
N ARG A 18 -12.79 -20.03 22.32
CA ARG A 18 -11.35 -20.28 22.17
C ARG A 18 -10.93 -20.68 20.76
N ASP A 19 -11.81 -21.28 19.98
CA ASP A 19 -11.52 -21.67 18.60
C ASP A 19 -11.60 -20.46 17.66
N VAL A 20 -12.44 -19.47 17.99
CA VAL A 20 -12.63 -18.24 17.21
C VAL A 20 -11.59 -17.16 17.55
N LEU A 21 -11.13 -17.08 18.80
CA LEU A 21 -10.15 -16.07 19.24
C LEU A 21 -8.86 -16.03 18.38
N PRO A 22 -8.23 -17.16 18.01
CA PRO A 22 -7.02 -17.18 17.19
C PRO A 22 -7.25 -16.66 15.78
N LEU A 23 -8.48 -16.73 15.23
CA LEU A 23 -8.80 -16.15 13.93
C LEU A 23 -8.77 -14.62 13.97
N PHE A 24 -9.06 -14.02 15.13
CA PHE A 24 -8.97 -12.57 15.34
C PHE A 24 -7.57 -12.13 15.80
N GLU A 25 -6.83 -12.98 16.50
CA GLU A 25 -5.48 -12.69 17.02
C GLU A 25 -4.34 -13.12 16.07
N ALA A 26 -4.63 -13.89 15.02
CA ALA A 26 -3.65 -14.31 14.02
C ALA A 26 -2.87 -13.09 13.46
N PRO A 27 -1.57 -13.24 13.15
CA PRO A 27 -0.76 -12.16 12.57
C PRO A 27 -1.33 -11.59 11.28
N ASP A 28 -2.07 -12.40 10.51
CA ASP A 28 -2.74 -12.01 9.25
C ASP A 28 -4.19 -11.52 9.44
N SER A 29 -4.61 -11.26 10.69
CA SER A 29 -5.92 -10.71 11.00
C SER A 29 -6.00 -9.26 10.50
N PHE A 30 -6.84 -9.01 9.49
CA PHE A 30 -7.23 -7.67 9.04
C PHE A 30 -7.71 -6.74 10.18
N ALA A 31 -8.11 -7.30 11.33
CA ALA A 31 -8.55 -6.56 12.51
C ALA A 31 -7.40 -6.08 13.42
N LYS A 32 -6.15 -6.47 13.12
CA LYS A 32 -4.94 -6.03 13.84
C LYS A 32 -4.26 -4.82 13.20
N GLY A 33 -4.92 -4.15 12.26
CA GLY A 33 -4.48 -2.84 11.83
C GLY A 33 -4.78 -1.83 12.93
N ASP A 34 -3.76 -1.29 13.61
CA ASP A 34 -3.88 -0.10 14.46
C ASP A 34 -4.34 1.16 13.70
N PHE A 35 -4.66 1.02 12.41
CA PHE A 35 -4.98 2.06 11.46
C PHE A 35 -6.22 1.68 10.65
N LEU A 36 -7.05 2.68 10.37
CA LEU A 36 -8.22 2.56 9.50
C LEU A 36 -8.05 3.54 8.33
N VAL A 37 -8.01 3.02 7.10
CA VAL A 37 -7.91 3.84 5.90
C VAL A 37 -9.31 4.24 5.45
N LEU A 38 -9.57 5.54 5.38
CA LEU A 38 -10.84 6.11 4.93
C LEU A 38 -10.69 6.65 3.50
N SER A 39 -11.70 6.41 2.66
CA SER A 39 -11.81 6.98 1.33
C SER A 39 -13.20 7.57 1.12
N LYS A 40 -13.29 8.74 0.49
CA LYS A 40 -14.58 9.29 0.10
C LYS A 40 -15.16 8.50 -1.06
N GLN A 41 -16.45 8.24 -1.01
CA GLN A 41 -17.14 7.60 -2.12
C GLN A 41 -17.16 8.55 -3.32
N VAL A 42 -16.70 8.06 -4.47
CA VAL A 42 -16.75 8.83 -5.73
C VAL A 42 -18.18 8.84 -6.23
N GLY A 43 -18.86 9.99 -6.10
CA GLY A 43 -20.20 10.20 -6.64
C GLY A 43 -20.21 10.48 -8.14
N THR A 44 -21.39 10.40 -8.76
CA THR A 44 -21.60 10.73 -10.19
C THR A 44 -21.22 12.18 -10.52
N LEU A 45 -21.40 13.13 -9.59
CA LEU A 45 -20.94 14.51 -9.78
C LEU A 45 -19.40 14.64 -9.82
N ASN A 46 -18.68 13.88 -8.98
CA ASN A 46 -17.22 13.85 -8.96
C ASN A 46 -16.66 13.27 -10.26
N SER A 47 -17.32 12.26 -10.85
CA SER A 47 -16.92 11.67 -12.15
C SER A 47 -17.05 12.62 -13.34
N LEU A 48 -17.82 13.70 -13.19
CA LEU A 48 -17.97 14.78 -14.18
C LEU A 48 -16.98 15.94 -13.94
N GLY A 49 -16.02 15.78 -13.02
CA GLY A 49 -15.05 16.82 -12.66
C GLY A 49 -15.60 17.93 -11.77
N MET A 50 -16.82 17.77 -11.24
CA MET A 50 -17.55 18.79 -10.48
C MET A 50 -17.59 18.46 -8.98
N GLY A 51 -16.44 18.11 -8.39
CA GLY A 51 -16.28 17.83 -6.96
C GLY A 51 -14.90 17.28 -6.63
N SER A 52 -14.37 17.58 -5.44
CA SER A 52 -13.12 16.96 -4.94
C SER A 52 -13.42 15.61 -4.28
N THR A 53 -12.56 14.63 -4.53
CA THR A 53 -12.56 13.34 -3.81
C THR A 53 -11.71 13.37 -2.55
N ASP A 54 -11.03 14.49 -2.29
CA ASP A 54 -10.13 14.66 -1.16
C ASP A 54 -10.89 15.13 0.09
N PHE A 55 -10.32 14.80 1.25
CA PHE A 55 -10.76 15.35 2.53
C PHE A 55 -10.33 16.82 2.64
N SER A 56 -11.27 17.69 2.98
CA SER A 56 -10.98 19.08 3.33
C SER A 56 -10.31 19.16 4.70
N SER A 57 -9.62 20.27 4.97
CA SER A 57 -9.00 20.50 6.29
C SER A 57 -10.04 20.44 7.43
N GLY A 58 -11.23 20.98 7.22
CA GLY A 58 -12.31 20.94 8.21
C GLY A 58 -12.78 19.52 8.53
N GLU A 59 -12.92 18.66 7.53
CA GLU A 59 -13.28 17.25 7.76
C GLU A 59 -12.17 16.47 8.46
N LEU A 60 -10.90 16.77 8.17
CA LEU A 60 -9.76 16.17 8.88
C LEU A 60 -9.74 16.60 10.35
N ASP A 61 -10.04 17.87 10.64
CA ASP A 61 -10.13 18.39 12.00
C ASP A 61 -11.31 17.77 12.78
N GLU A 62 -12.47 17.63 12.13
CA GLU A 62 -13.64 16.97 12.71
C GLU A 62 -13.37 15.49 13.02
N LEU A 63 -12.69 14.77 12.12
CA LEU A 63 -12.27 13.38 12.36
C LEU A 63 -11.24 13.29 13.49
N ALA A 64 -10.27 14.21 13.52
CA ALA A 64 -9.27 14.27 14.59
C ALA A 64 -9.88 14.59 15.97
N SER A 65 -11.03 15.28 16.02
CA SER A 65 -11.74 15.60 17.26
C SER A 65 -12.48 14.42 17.90
N GLN A 66 -12.63 13.30 17.19
CA GLN A 66 -13.38 12.16 17.68
C GLN A 66 -12.64 11.44 18.82
N PRO A 67 -13.33 11.01 19.90
CA PRO A 67 -12.69 10.47 21.11
C PRO A 67 -11.94 9.15 20.87
N PHE A 68 -12.22 8.44 19.78
CA PHE A 68 -11.57 7.18 19.41
C PHE A 68 -10.39 7.37 18.44
N VAL A 69 -10.17 8.57 17.90
CA VAL A 69 -9.10 8.87 16.95
C VAL A 69 -7.86 9.35 17.70
N ARG A 70 -6.76 8.60 17.61
CA ARG A 70 -5.47 8.97 18.26
C ARG A 70 -4.60 9.85 17.38
N SER A 71 -4.61 9.62 16.08
CA SER A 71 -3.87 10.41 15.10
C SER A 71 -4.53 10.27 13.72
N ILE A 72 -4.43 11.33 12.92
CA ILE A 72 -4.85 11.33 11.51
C ILE A 72 -3.65 11.59 10.61
N GLY A 73 -3.60 10.93 9.46
CA GLY A 73 -2.62 11.14 8.41
C GLY A 73 -3.34 11.18 7.07
N ALA A 74 -3.11 12.24 6.30
CA ALA A 74 -3.67 12.37 4.96
C ALA A 74 -2.65 11.83 3.94
N PHE A 75 -3.14 11.05 2.98
CA PHE A 75 -2.39 10.75 1.77
C PHE A 75 -2.39 11.99 0.89
N THR A 76 -1.21 12.46 0.49
CA THR A 76 -1.09 13.60 -0.43
C THR A 76 -0.57 13.09 -1.77
N PRO A 77 -1.41 13.04 -2.82
CA PRO A 77 -0.98 12.60 -4.14
C PRO A 77 -0.07 13.62 -4.81
N ALA A 78 0.86 13.12 -5.62
CA ALA A 78 1.65 13.94 -6.52
C ALA A 78 0.78 14.54 -7.64
N ASP A 79 1.04 15.80 -7.97
CA ASP A 79 0.37 16.54 -9.06
C ASP A 79 1.12 16.44 -10.41
N TYR A 80 2.12 15.57 -10.47
CA TYR A 80 2.94 15.29 -11.66
C TYR A 80 2.83 13.83 -12.09
N ARG A 81 3.08 13.59 -13.37
CA ARG A 81 3.09 12.24 -13.94
C ARG A 81 4.36 11.52 -13.53
N VAL A 82 4.23 10.27 -13.11
CA VAL A 82 5.34 9.38 -12.80
C VAL A 82 5.31 8.19 -13.75
N THR A 83 6.43 7.90 -14.40
CA THR A 83 6.61 6.71 -15.23
C THR A 83 7.77 5.90 -14.69
N GLY A 84 7.54 4.64 -14.37
CA GLY A 84 8.58 3.70 -13.93
C GLY A 84 8.96 2.78 -15.07
N SER A 85 10.25 2.66 -15.35
CA SER A 85 10.78 1.79 -16.40
C SER A 85 11.94 0.93 -15.90
N VAL A 86 11.96 -0.32 -16.35
CA VAL A 86 13.03 -1.27 -16.09
C VAL A 86 13.57 -1.75 -17.43
N GLY A 87 14.87 -1.56 -17.65
CA GLY A 87 15.59 -2.14 -18.78
C GLY A 87 16.56 -3.22 -18.33
N MET A 88 16.38 -4.46 -18.77
CA MET A 88 17.37 -5.53 -18.53
C MET A 88 17.46 -6.48 -19.73
N GLY A 89 18.66 -6.66 -20.27
CA GLY A 89 18.94 -7.71 -21.25
C GLY A 89 18.09 -7.65 -22.53
N GLY A 90 17.74 -6.44 -23.01
CA GLY A 90 16.92 -6.24 -24.21
C GLY A 90 15.40 -6.24 -23.95
N ILE A 91 14.98 -6.38 -22.69
CA ILE A 91 13.58 -6.33 -22.28
C ILE A 91 13.35 -5.02 -21.53
N GLY A 92 12.48 -4.19 -22.10
CA GLY A 92 12.02 -2.94 -21.48
C GLY A 92 10.58 -3.11 -20.99
N PHE A 93 10.37 -2.90 -19.70
CA PHE A 93 9.03 -2.76 -19.11
C PHE A 93 8.86 -1.31 -18.68
N SER A 94 7.73 -0.69 -19.03
CA SER A 94 7.40 0.67 -18.61
C SER A 94 5.94 0.71 -18.16
N THR A 95 5.66 1.45 -17.09
CA THR A 95 4.32 1.60 -16.53
C THR A 95 4.13 2.97 -15.89
N TYR A 96 2.88 3.42 -15.82
CA TYR A 96 2.54 4.60 -15.04
C TYR A 96 2.52 4.25 -13.56
N LEU A 97 3.14 5.12 -12.76
CA LEU A 97 3.14 5.06 -11.31
C LEU A 97 2.45 6.31 -10.76
N PHE A 98 2.10 6.26 -9.48
CA PHE A 98 1.68 7.43 -8.73
C PHE A 98 2.50 7.47 -7.45
N PHE A 99 2.86 8.68 -7.02
CA PHE A 99 3.48 8.89 -5.71
C PHE A 99 2.48 9.55 -4.78
N GLU A 100 2.45 9.07 -3.56
CA GLU A 100 1.69 9.62 -2.46
C GLU A 100 2.62 9.77 -1.26
N SER A 101 2.50 10.89 -0.55
CA SER A 101 3.19 11.07 0.73
C SER A 101 2.26 10.79 1.90
N VAL A 102 2.84 10.24 2.96
CA VAL A 102 2.18 9.92 4.23
C VAL A 102 3.08 10.41 5.36
N PRO A 103 2.54 10.92 6.48
CA PRO A 103 3.39 11.35 7.59
C PRO A 103 4.19 10.20 8.21
N ASP A 104 5.48 10.43 8.47
CA ASP A 104 6.45 9.42 8.94
C ASP A 104 5.99 8.60 10.15
N ARG A 105 5.20 9.18 11.05
CA ARG A 105 4.65 8.49 12.24
C ARG A 105 3.75 7.29 11.92
N PHE A 106 3.25 7.19 10.68
CA PHE A 106 2.43 6.07 10.20
C PHE A 106 3.25 4.97 9.50
N LEU A 107 4.56 5.16 9.35
CA LEU A 107 5.45 4.21 8.72
C LEU A 107 6.16 3.37 9.79
N ASP A 108 5.74 2.12 9.98
CA ASP A 108 6.41 1.14 10.85
C ASP A 108 7.57 0.42 10.11
N VAL A 109 8.46 1.22 9.52
CA VAL A 109 9.67 0.72 8.85
C VAL A 109 10.90 1.41 9.41
N ASN A 110 11.99 0.66 9.53
CA ASN A 110 13.26 1.19 10.04
C ASN A 110 13.80 2.25 9.06
N SER A 111 13.59 3.52 9.41
CA SER A 111 13.76 4.69 8.53
C SER A 111 15.20 4.92 8.06
N GLN A 112 16.20 4.33 8.72
CA GLN A 112 17.61 4.55 8.38
C GLN A 112 17.99 4.05 6.98
N ALA A 113 17.33 3.01 6.46
CA ALA A 113 17.56 2.53 5.10
C ALA A 113 16.59 3.13 4.06
N TRP A 114 15.56 3.85 4.53
CA TRP A 114 14.41 4.32 3.75
C TRP A 114 14.19 5.82 3.89
N HIS A 115 15.28 6.57 3.93
CA HIS A 115 15.22 8.02 3.99
C HIS A 115 15.52 8.62 2.62
N TYR A 116 14.61 9.45 2.13
CA TYR A 116 14.85 10.27 0.95
C TYR A 116 15.34 11.66 1.38
N GLU A 117 16.49 12.07 0.86
CA GLU A 117 17.01 13.41 1.07
C GLU A 117 16.58 14.34 -0.06
N PRO A 118 16.03 15.54 0.24
CA PRO A 118 15.69 16.52 -0.78
C PRO A 118 16.90 16.83 -1.67
N GLY A 119 16.73 16.67 -2.99
CA GLY A 119 17.79 16.86 -3.98
C GLY A 119 18.54 15.58 -4.37
N SER A 120 18.29 14.46 -3.69
CA SER A 120 18.75 13.14 -4.12
C SER A 120 18.09 12.77 -5.45
N ARG A 121 18.87 12.19 -6.37
CA ARG A 121 18.34 11.54 -7.58
C ARG A 121 18.01 10.07 -7.37
N ASP A 122 18.33 9.54 -6.19
CA ASP A 122 18.05 8.16 -5.82
C ASP A 122 16.86 8.13 -4.85
N ILE A 123 15.83 7.38 -5.23
CA ILE A 123 14.58 7.21 -4.46
C ILE A 123 14.59 5.78 -3.89
N PRO A 124 14.46 5.58 -2.57
CA PRO A 124 14.32 4.24 -2.00
C PRO A 124 12.95 3.64 -2.38
N ILE A 125 12.92 2.44 -2.99
CA ILE A 125 11.67 1.82 -3.50
C ILE A 125 11.41 0.40 -2.97
N VAL A 126 10.23 0.16 -2.38
CA VAL A 126 9.83 -1.21 -1.96
C VAL A 126 9.09 -1.85 -3.12
N ILE A 127 9.58 -2.99 -3.59
CA ILE A 127 8.82 -3.80 -4.54
C ILE A 127 8.34 -5.08 -3.84
N PRO A 128 7.02 -5.26 -3.64
CA PRO A 128 6.48 -6.48 -3.06
C PRO A 128 6.82 -7.69 -3.91
N ARG A 129 7.10 -8.84 -3.26
CA ARG A 129 7.41 -10.10 -3.96
C ARG A 129 6.32 -10.55 -4.93
N ASN A 130 5.06 -10.18 -4.67
CA ASN A 130 3.94 -10.53 -5.54
C ASN A 130 4.05 -9.90 -6.95
N TYR A 131 4.68 -8.73 -7.08
CA TYR A 131 4.91 -8.10 -8.38
C TYR A 131 5.86 -8.93 -9.25
N LEU A 132 6.90 -9.52 -8.64
CA LEU A 132 7.81 -10.42 -9.34
C LEU A 132 7.08 -11.68 -9.84
N ASN A 133 6.15 -12.21 -9.04
CA ASN A 133 5.32 -13.35 -9.45
C ASN A 133 4.41 -13.00 -10.62
N LEU A 134 3.77 -11.83 -10.61
CA LEU A 134 2.93 -11.35 -11.71
C LEU A 134 3.75 -11.21 -13.01
N TYR A 135 4.95 -10.65 -12.92
CA TYR A 135 5.86 -10.60 -14.07
C TYR A 135 6.19 -12.02 -14.56
N ASN A 136 6.73 -12.89 -13.70
CA ASN A 136 7.24 -14.20 -14.11
C ASN A 136 6.17 -15.17 -14.61
N PHE A 137 5.00 -15.17 -13.97
CA PHE A 137 3.94 -16.16 -14.24
C PHE A 137 2.82 -15.61 -15.12
N GLY A 138 2.55 -14.30 -15.05
CA GLY A 138 1.49 -13.64 -15.83
C GLY A 138 1.99 -13.05 -17.15
N PHE A 139 3.09 -12.29 -17.13
CA PHE A 139 3.54 -11.53 -18.30
C PHE A 139 4.66 -12.23 -19.09
N ALA A 140 5.74 -12.62 -18.44
CA ALA A 140 6.92 -13.18 -19.11
C ALA A 140 6.60 -14.47 -19.86
N ARG A 141 5.86 -15.40 -19.23
CA ARG A 141 5.41 -16.62 -19.90
C ARG A 141 4.48 -16.37 -21.09
N SER A 142 3.60 -15.36 -21.02
CA SER A 142 2.65 -15.08 -22.11
C SER A 142 3.30 -14.36 -23.29
N GLN A 143 4.38 -13.61 -23.04
CA GLN A 143 5.13 -12.87 -24.07
C GLN A 143 6.41 -13.60 -24.53
N GLY A 144 6.66 -14.83 -24.07
CA GLY A 144 7.88 -15.59 -24.41
C GLY A 144 9.18 -14.98 -23.88
N LEU A 145 9.08 -14.13 -22.86
CA LEU A 145 10.22 -13.45 -22.23
C LEU A 145 10.82 -14.34 -21.12
N PRO A 146 12.15 -14.25 -20.86
CA PRO A 146 12.80 -14.94 -19.75
C PRO A 146 12.24 -14.52 -18.40
N GLN A 147 12.18 -15.48 -17.48
CA GLN A 147 11.83 -15.23 -16.09
C GLN A 147 13.02 -14.62 -15.34
N ILE A 148 12.73 -13.72 -14.43
CA ILE A 148 13.72 -13.01 -13.61
C ILE A 148 13.70 -13.60 -12.20
N SER A 149 14.87 -13.96 -11.67
CA SER A 149 14.99 -14.41 -10.28
C SER A 149 14.92 -13.25 -9.29
N GLU A 150 14.51 -13.51 -8.04
CA GLU A 150 14.42 -12.46 -7.00
C GLU A 150 15.77 -11.74 -6.76
N GLY A 151 16.89 -12.48 -6.80
CA GLY A 151 18.22 -11.90 -6.63
C GLY A 151 18.70 -11.05 -7.81
N ILE A 152 18.16 -11.26 -9.02
CA ILE A 152 18.39 -10.37 -10.16
C ILE A 152 17.50 -9.14 -10.03
N PHE A 153 16.23 -9.34 -9.65
CA PHE A 153 15.27 -8.26 -9.47
C PHE A 153 15.69 -7.25 -8.39
N ARG A 154 16.28 -7.71 -7.28
CA ARG A 154 16.86 -6.82 -6.24
C ARG A 154 18.02 -5.95 -6.73
N ARG A 155 18.63 -6.27 -7.87
CA ARG A 155 19.74 -5.51 -8.47
C ARG A 155 19.27 -4.65 -9.65
N VAL A 156 18.00 -4.75 -10.02
CA VAL A 156 17.39 -3.87 -11.02
C VAL A 156 17.31 -2.47 -10.42
N THR A 157 17.81 -1.48 -11.15
CA THR A 157 17.48 -0.08 -10.90
C THR A 157 16.25 0.27 -11.71
N LEU A 158 15.25 0.87 -11.05
CA LEU A 158 14.07 1.40 -11.72
C LEU A 158 14.40 2.82 -12.21
N ASP A 159 14.28 3.08 -13.50
CA ASP A 159 14.34 4.44 -14.03
C ASP A 159 12.98 5.10 -13.85
N ILE A 160 12.94 6.18 -13.09
CA ILE A 160 11.73 6.91 -12.73
C ILE A 160 11.76 8.25 -13.46
N GLU A 161 10.81 8.46 -14.36
CA GLU A 161 10.62 9.74 -15.05
C GLU A 161 9.47 10.49 -14.39
N LEU A 162 9.73 11.73 -13.97
CA LEU A 162 8.76 12.68 -13.48
C LEU A 162 8.49 13.72 -14.56
N ALA A 163 7.22 13.95 -14.89
CA ALA A 163 6.82 14.95 -15.88
C ALA A 163 5.69 15.83 -15.35
N GLY A 164 5.90 17.15 -15.33
CA GLY A 164 4.94 18.13 -14.83
C GLY A 164 5.35 19.56 -15.18
N ASN A 165 4.39 20.46 -15.38
CA ASN A 165 4.63 21.88 -15.70
C ASN A 165 5.60 22.11 -16.88
N GLY A 166 5.57 21.23 -17.89
CA GLY A 166 6.44 21.31 -19.07
C GLY A 166 7.90 20.90 -18.83
N ARG A 167 8.23 20.36 -17.64
CA ARG A 167 9.55 19.85 -17.29
C ARG A 167 9.49 18.33 -17.15
N THR A 168 10.61 17.70 -17.48
CA THR A 168 10.84 16.27 -17.27
C THR A 168 12.12 16.09 -16.48
N GLU A 169 12.09 15.26 -15.44
CA GLU A 169 13.24 14.91 -14.63
C GLU A 169 13.35 13.39 -14.47
N HIS A 170 14.59 12.89 -14.35
CA HIS A 170 14.88 11.47 -14.25
C HIS A 170 15.55 11.14 -12.91
N PHE A 171 15.02 10.11 -12.25
CA PHE A 171 15.42 9.59 -10.95
C PHE A 171 15.68 8.09 -11.06
N ARG A 172 16.41 7.54 -10.09
CA ARG A 172 16.69 6.12 -9.97
C ARG A 172 16.05 5.55 -8.72
N GLY A 173 15.14 4.60 -8.88
CA GLY A 173 14.60 3.79 -7.80
C GLY A 173 15.58 2.68 -7.44
N ARG A 174 15.97 2.59 -6.16
CA ARG A 174 16.85 1.54 -5.62
C ARG A 174 16.34 0.97 -4.30
#